data_AF-A0A2E1MMF5-F1
#
_entry.id   AF-A0A2E1MMF5-F1
#
_cell.length_a   1.000
_cell.length_b   1.000
_cell.length_c   1.000
_cell.angle_alpha   90.00
_cell.angle_beta   90.00
_cell.angle_gamma   90.00
#
_symmetry.space_group_name_H-M   'P 1'
#
loop_
_entity.id
_entity.type
_entity.pdbx_description
1 polymer ?
#
loop_
_entity_poly.entity_id
_entity_poly.type
_entity_poly.pdbx_seq_one_letter_code
_entity_poly.pdbx_strand_id
1 'polypeptide(L)' 'MLKEYATILLEEVDSALILKLNRPEKLNAFNMQMLDEMLDVIDYVNTNDN' A
#
# COMPACT_ATOMS: atom_id res chain seq x y z
N MET A 1 -7.54 -12.23 -0.02
CA MET A 1 -7.73 -11.20 1.02
C MET A 1 -6.54 -10.26 0.91
N LEU A 2 -6.78 -8.95 0.94
CA LEU A 2 -5.71 -7.95 0.86
C LEU A 2 -4.74 -8.09 2.03
N LYS A 3 -3.45 -7.86 1.76
CA LYS A 3 -2.40 -7.89 2.80
C LYS A 3 -2.55 -6.67 3.70
N GLU A 4 -2.32 -6.86 4.99
CA GLU A 4 -2.34 -5.79 5.99
C GLU A 4 -0.94 -5.19 6.15
N TYR A 5 -0.89 -3.87 6.28
CA TYR A 5 0.32 -3.10 6.46
C TYR A 5 0.14 -2.12 7.61
N ALA A 6 1.24 -1.71 8.24
CA ALA A 6 1.16 -0.82 9.38
C ALA A 6 1.03 0.65 8.97
N THR A 7 1.59 1.03 7.82
CA THR A 7 1.73 2.43 7.42
C THR A 7 0.96 2.82 6.16
N ILE A 8 0.32 1.85 5.51
CA ILE A 8 -0.54 2.05 4.34
C ILE A 8 -1.84 1.23 4.46
N LEU A 9 -2.89 1.66 3.79
CA LEU A 9 -4.16 0.93 3.64
C LEU A 9 -4.38 0.61 2.17
N LEU A 10 -4.94 -0.58 1.93
CA LEU A 10 -5.30 -1.04 0.59
C LEU A 10 -6.82 -1.14 0.43
N GLU A 11 -7.31 -0.76 -0.73
CA GLU A 11 -8.71 -0.90 -1.14
C GLU A 11 -8.76 -1.24 -2.63
N GLU A 12 -9.43 -2.33 -3.00
CA GLU A 12 -9.70 -2.66 -4.40
C GLU A 12 -11.00 -1.98 -4.84
N VAL A 13 -10.94 -1.24 -5.94
CA VAL A 13 -12.10 -0.61 -6.59
C VAL A 13 -12.06 -0.94 -8.07
N ASP A 14 -13.04 -1.72 -8.52
CA ASP A 14 -13.12 -2.28 -9.87
C ASP A 14 -11.82 -3.01 -10.28
N SER A 15 -11.08 -2.46 -11.24
CA SER A 15 -9.80 -3.00 -11.73
C SER A 15 -8.58 -2.23 -11.21
N ALA A 16 -8.74 -1.44 -10.13
CA ALA A 16 -7.68 -0.61 -9.57
C ALA A 16 -7.48 -0.92 -8.08
N LEU A 17 -6.21 -1.04 -7.66
CA LEU A 17 -5.84 -1.05 -6.26
C LEU A 17 -5.52 0.39 -5.80
N ILE A 18 -6.24 0.87 -4.81
CA ILE A 18 -6.01 2.15 -4.15
C ILE A 18 -5.08 1.92 -2.95
N LEU A 19 -3.91 2.55 -2.97
CA LEU A 19 -2.99 2.63 -1.83
C LEU A 19 -3.15 3.99 -1.13
N LYS A 20 -3.51 3.97 0.15
CA LYS A 20 -3.64 5.17 0.99
C LYS A 20 -2.54 5.21 2.04
N LEU A 21 -1.87 6.36 2.19
CA LEU A 21 -0.90 6.57 3.27
C LEU A 21 -1.63 6.64 4.62
N ASN A 22 -1.11 5.93 5.63
CA ASN A 22 -1.76 5.74 6.92
C ASN A 22 -0.83 6.07 8.10
N ARG A 23 -0.23 7.27 8.04
CA ARG A 23 0.55 7.86 9.16
C ARG A 23 0.08 9.29 9.45
N PRO A 24 -1.22 9.49 9.73
CA PRO A 24 -1.79 10.82 9.90
C PRO A 24 -1.12 11.62 11.03
N GLU A 25 -0.65 10.96 12.08
CA GLU A 25 0.08 11.54 13.21
C GLU A 25 1.46 12.12 12.83
N LYS A 26 1.96 11.80 11.62
CA LYS A 26 3.19 12.33 11.03
C LYS A 26 2.93 13.06 9.72
N LEU A 27 1.70 13.51 9.45
CA LEU A 27 1.31 14.13 8.18
C LEU A 27 1.63 13.25 6.96
N ASN A 28 1.57 11.92 7.13
CA ASN A 28 1.98 10.94 6.13
C ASN A 28 3.42 11.09 5.63
N ALA A 29 4.30 11.72 6.43
CA ALA A 29 5.73 11.79 6.12
C ALA A 29 6.31 10.39 6.01
N PHE A 30 7.16 10.16 5.01
CA PHE A 30 7.71 8.84 4.69
C PHE A 30 8.70 8.37 5.76
N ASN A 31 8.73 7.06 6.01
CA ASN A 31 9.82 6.36 6.66
C ASN A 31 10.19 5.13 5.80
N MET A 32 11.27 4.44 6.16
CA MET A 32 11.72 3.27 5.39
C MET A 32 10.69 2.14 5.38
N GLN A 33 10.00 1.92 6.49
CA GLN A 33 8.91 0.93 6.53
C GLN A 33 7.82 1.22 5.49
N MET A 34 7.35 2.46 5.37
CA MET A 34 6.35 2.83 4.38
C MET A 34 6.84 2.64 2.95
N LEU A 35 8.12 2.93 2.68
CA LEU A 35 8.72 2.66 1.38
C LEU A 35 8.74 1.15 1.08
N ASP A 36 9.19 0.33 2.03
CA ASP A 36 9.23 -1.12 1.88
C ASP A 36 7.83 -1.71 1.66
N GLU A 37 6.84 -1.24 2.42
CA GLU A 37 5.43 -1.64 2.26
C GLU A 37 4.88 -1.23 0.87
N MET A 38 5.21 -0.04 0.38
CA MET A 38 4.82 0.39 -0.96
C MET A 38 5.45 -0.47 -2.07
N LEU A 39 6.73 -0.85 -1.93
CA LEU A 39 7.41 -1.72 -2.90
C LEU A 39 6.76 -3.11 -2.96
N ASP A 40 6.47 -3.70 -1.80
CA ASP A 40 5.79 -4.99 -1.69
C ASP A 40 4.39 -4.97 -2.33
N VAL A 41 3.65 -3.85 -2.19
CA VAL A 41 2.35 -3.69 -2.88
C VAL A 41 2.51 -3.61 -4.39
N ILE A 42 3.53 -2.90 -4.89
CA ILE A 42 3.80 -2.79 -6.33
C ILE A 42 4.14 -4.18 -6.91
N ASP A 43 4.99 -4.94 -6.21
CA ASP A 43 5.33 -6.32 -6.60
C ASP A 43 4.09 -7.24 -6.59
N TYR A 44 3.22 -7.09 -5.59
CA TYR A 44 1.96 -7.84 -5.48
C TYR A 44 1.03 -7.58 -6.67
N VAL A 45 0.77 -6.32 -7.02
CA VAL A 45 -0.13 -6.00 -8.15
C VAL A 45 0.47 -6.43 -9.49
N ASN A 46 1.79 -6.29 -9.66
CA ASN A 46 2.47 -6.70 -10.88
C ASN A 46 2.49 -8.23 -11.08
N THR A 47 2.48 -9.00 -9.99
CA THR A 47 2.37 -10.47 -10.07
C THR A 47 0.93 -10.90 -10.39
N ASN A 48 -0.06 -10.07 -10.07
CA ASN A 48 -1.49 -10.30 -10.31
C ASN A 48 -1.96 -9.63 -11.61
N ASP A 49 -1.26 -9.89 -12.71
CA ASP A 49 -1.42 -9.28 -14.04
C ASP A 49 -2.67 -9.76 -14.83
N ASN A 50 -3.78 -10.07 -14.12
CA ASN A 50 -5.01 -10.62 -14.72
C ASN A 50 -5.72 -9.63 -15.65
#